data_AF-Q0RK42-F1
#
_entry.id   AF-Q0RK42-F1
#
_cell.length_a   1.000
_cell.length_b   1.000
_cell.length_c   1.000
_cell.angle_alpha   90.00
_cell.angle_beta   90.00
_cell.angle_gamma   90.00
#
_symmetry.space_group_name_H-M   'P 1'
#
loop_
_entity.id
_entity.type
_entity.pdbx_description
1 polymer ?
#
loop_
_entity_poly.entity_id
_entity_poly.type
_entity_poly.pdbx_seq_one_letter_code
_entity_poly.pdbx_strand_id
1 'polypeptide(L)'
;MHPAACSEPCSAHPDIACLILTSYDDDDDEALFSAIMAGAAGYVLKEIRGNDLVSAIRAAAAGQSLLSPSVTRRVLERMREGPKTDPALASLSARERARAAAVPLSPRASRPWPRRAG
;
A
#
# COMPACT_ATOMS: atom_id res chain seq x y z
N MET A 1 10.39 -2.39 -3.61
CA MET A 1 9.09 -3.12 -3.66
C MET A 1 8.17 -2.30 -4.56
N HIS A 2 7.33 -2.89 -5.43
CA HIS A 2 6.46 -2.06 -6.27
C HIS A 2 5.20 -1.70 -5.46
N PRO A 3 4.82 -0.40 -5.32
CA PRO A 3 3.73 0.03 -4.43
C PRO A 3 2.38 -0.63 -4.79
N ALA A 4 2.12 -0.84 -6.08
CA ALA A 4 0.90 -1.52 -6.55
C ALA A 4 0.79 -2.97 -6.05
N ALA A 5 1.92 -3.68 -5.88
CA ALA A 5 1.90 -5.08 -5.44
C ALA A 5 1.42 -5.23 -3.99
N CYS A 6 1.60 -4.20 -3.16
CA CYS A 6 1.15 -4.18 -1.77
C CYS A 6 -0.32 -3.76 -1.63
N SER A 7 -0.81 -2.91 -2.54
CA SER A 7 -2.18 -2.39 -2.50
C SER A 7 -3.19 -3.24 -3.25
N GLU A 8 -2.78 -3.98 -4.30
CA GLU A 8 -3.65 -4.84 -5.11
C GLU A 8 -4.52 -5.78 -4.26
N PRO A 9 -3.98 -6.58 -3.32
CA PRO A 9 -4.78 -7.52 -2.54
C PRO A 9 -5.86 -6.84 -1.70
N CYS A 10 -5.56 -5.68 -1.12
CA CYS A 10 -6.50 -4.94 -0.29
C CYS A 10 -7.66 -4.39 -1.15
N SER A 11 -7.36 -3.89 -2.35
CA SER A 11 -8.38 -3.38 -3.28
C SER A 11 -9.23 -4.49 -3.91
N ALA A 12 -8.67 -5.68 -4.12
CA ALA A 12 -9.36 -6.82 -4.72
C ALA A 12 -10.32 -7.52 -3.74
N HIS A 13 -10.08 -7.38 -2.43
CA HIS A 13 -10.84 -8.04 -1.37
C HIS A 13 -11.22 -7.06 -0.24
N PRO A 14 -12.16 -6.14 -0.50
CA PRO A 14 -12.52 -5.09 0.45
C PRO A 14 -13.20 -5.62 1.73
N ASP A 15 -13.68 -6.86 1.72
CA ASP A 15 -14.26 -7.58 2.85
C ASP A 15 -13.20 -8.21 3.77
N ILE A 16 -11.93 -8.23 3.36
CA ILE A 16 -10.82 -8.82 4.12
C ILE A 16 -9.96 -7.72 4.74
N ALA A 17 -9.75 -7.79 6.05
CA ALA A 17 -8.82 -6.91 6.75
C ALA A 17 -7.37 -7.16 6.29
N CYS A 18 -6.80 -6.20 5.55
CA CYS A 18 -5.49 -6.30 4.94
C CYS A 18 -4.41 -5.70 5.85
N LEU A 19 -3.48 -6.51 6.35
CA LEU A 19 -2.33 -6.04 7.13
C LEU A 19 -1.05 -6.13 6.32
N ILE A 20 -0.30 -5.04 6.26
CA ILE A 20 0.98 -4.99 5.56
C ILE A 20 2.13 -5.12 6.55
N LEU A 21 3.01 -6.09 6.29
CA LEU A 21 4.26 -6.25 7.02
C LEU A 21 5.40 -5.60 6.23
N THR A 22 6.08 -4.65 6.85
CA THR A 22 7.19 -3.90 6.25
C THR A 22 8.49 -4.14 7.01
N SER A 23 9.61 -4.25 6.32
CA SER A 23 10.94 -4.24 6.96
C SER A 23 11.49 -2.83 7.16
N TYR A 24 10.69 -1.80 6.88
CA TYR A 24 11.15 -0.43 6.74
C TYR A 24 10.22 0.51 7.49
N ASP A 25 10.80 1.30 8.39
CA ASP A 25 10.13 2.32 9.21
C ASP A 25 9.85 3.58 8.38
N ASP A 26 10.81 4.04 7.55
CA ASP A 26 10.80 5.47 7.18
C ASP A 26 11.00 5.92 5.72
N ASP A 27 11.43 5.11 4.73
CA ASP A 27 11.86 5.70 3.43
C ASP A 27 10.91 5.53 2.22
N ASP A 28 9.82 4.76 2.31
CA ASP A 28 8.96 4.44 1.14
C ASP A 28 7.50 4.91 1.34
N ASP A 29 7.32 6.22 1.58
CA ASP A 29 6.02 6.88 1.79
C ASP A 29 4.99 6.56 0.70
N GLU A 30 5.45 6.30 -0.53
CA GLU A 30 4.59 6.00 -1.67
C GLU A 30 3.89 4.64 -1.53
N ALA A 31 4.59 3.61 -1.05
CA ALA A 31 4.03 2.27 -0.86
C ALA A 31 3.06 2.25 0.33
N LEU A 32 3.44 2.90 1.42
CA LEU A 32 2.58 3.12 2.59
C LEU A 32 1.30 3.85 2.20
N PHE A 33 1.43 4.97 1.50
CA PHE A 33 0.30 5.77 1.05
C PHE A 33 -0.61 4.97 0.11
N SER A 34 -0.04 4.28 -0.88
CA SER A 34 -0.81 3.48 -1.84
C SER A 34 -1.58 2.36 -1.17
N ALA A 35 -0.98 1.69 -0.18
CA ALA A 35 -1.62 0.65 0.60
C ALA A 35 -2.81 1.16 1.42
N ILE A 36 -2.62 2.30 2.11
CA ILE A 36 -3.67 2.91 2.92
C ILE A 36 -4.81 3.38 2.03
N MET A 37 -4.51 4.03 0.89
CA MET A 37 -5.53 4.44 -0.08
C MET A 37 -6.28 3.26 -0.71
N ALA A 38 -5.67 2.07 -0.74
CA ALA A 38 -6.32 0.84 -1.19
C ALA A 38 -7.06 0.07 -0.09
N GLY A 39 -7.15 0.61 1.13
CA GLY A 39 -7.95 0.04 2.22
C GLY A 39 -7.18 -0.87 3.17
N ALA A 40 -5.85 -0.73 3.28
CA ALA A 40 -5.11 -1.45 4.31
C ALA A 40 -5.65 -1.14 5.72
N ALA A 41 -5.92 -2.19 6.51
CA ALA A 41 -6.34 -2.09 7.90
C ALA A 41 -5.19 -1.72 8.84
N GLY A 42 -3.95 -1.93 8.42
CA GLY A 42 -2.78 -1.64 9.23
C GLY A 42 -1.44 -1.83 8.52
N TYR A 43 -0.41 -1.23 9.12
CA TYR A 43 0.95 -1.24 8.62
C TYR A 43 1.90 -1.55 9.80
N VAL A 44 2.56 -2.69 9.74
CA VAL A 44 3.24 -3.31 10.88
C VAL A 44 4.68 -3.66 10.50
N LEU A 45 5.62 -3.42 11.41
CA LEU A 45 7.02 -3.83 11.22
C LEU A 45 7.16 -5.35 11.21
N LYS A 46 8.02 -5.86 10.33
CA LYS A 46 8.26 -7.30 10.13
C LYS A 46 8.95 -7.92 11.34
N GLU A 47 9.60 -7.12 12.19
CA GLU A 47 10.17 -7.56 13.48
C GLU A 47 9.11 -7.80 14.57
N ILE A 48 7.82 -7.60 14.28
CA ILE A 48 6.75 -7.88 15.24
C ILE A 48 6.83 -9.32 15.76
N ARG A 49 6.72 -9.47 17.09
CA ARG A 49 6.76 -10.79 17.73
C ARG A 49 5.49 -11.58 17.40
N GLY A 50 5.57 -12.90 17.42
CA GLY A 50 4.45 -13.78 17.05
C GLY A 50 3.14 -13.48 17.81
N ASN A 51 3.21 -13.30 19.13
CA ASN A 51 2.02 -12.97 19.94
C ASN A 51 1.45 -11.58 19.60
N ASP A 52 2.32 -10.62 19.30
CA ASP A 52 1.91 -9.26 18.96
C ASP A 52 1.27 -9.24 17.57
N LEU A 53 1.80 -10.05 16.63
CA LEU A 53 1.21 -10.24 15.30
C LEU A 53 -0.18 -10.88 15.38
N VAL A 54 -0.35 -11.91 16.20
CA VAL A 54 -1.66 -12.53 16.42
C VAL A 54 -2.65 -11.51 16.99
N SER A 55 -2.20 -10.68 17.92
CA SER A 55 -3.02 -9.61 18.51
C SER A 55 -3.40 -8.57 17.47
N ALA A 56 -2.46 -8.17 16.61
CA ALA A 56 -2.70 -7.27 15.48
C ALA A 56 -3.73 -7.86 14.50
N ILE A 57 -3.60 -9.12 14.11
CA ILE A 57 -4.57 -9.79 13.22
C ILE A 57 -5.98 -9.75 13.82
N ARG A 58 -6.11 -10.04 15.12
CA ARG A 58 -7.42 -10.03 15.80
C ARG A 58 -8.01 -8.62 15.88
N ALA A 59 -7.19 -7.61 16.18
CA ALA A 59 -7.61 -6.21 16.21
C ALA A 59 -8.12 -5.76 14.82
N ALA A 60 -7.36 -6.08 13.76
CA ALA A 60 -7.76 -5.76 12.39
C ALA A 60 -9.07 -6.46 11.99
N ALA A 61 -9.23 -7.75 12.35
CA ALA A 61 -10.47 -8.49 12.12
C ALA A 61 -11.67 -7.91 12.89
N ALA A 62 -11.43 -7.24 14.02
CA ALA A 62 -12.45 -6.51 14.78
C ALA A 62 -12.73 -5.09 14.21
N GLY A 63 -12.12 -4.71 13.08
CA GLY A 63 -12.29 -3.41 12.45
C GLY A 63 -11.43 -2.30 13.06
N GLN A 64 -10.44 -2.63 13.88
CA GLN A 64 -9.52 -1.65 14.43
C GLN A 64 -8.43 -1.29 13.40
N SER A 65 -8.12 -0.01 13.27
CA SER A 65 -6.98 0.46 12.48
C SER A 65 -5.69 0.29 13.27
N LEU A 66 -4.67 -0.28 12.63
CA LEU A 66 -3.33 -0.47 13.20
C LEU A 66 -2.30 0.45 12.54
N LEU A 67 -2.61 1.74 12.50
CA LEU A 67 -1.69 2.78 12.08
C LEU A 67 -1.16 3.52 13.30
N SER A 68 0.15 3.69 13.38
CA SER A 68 0.75 4.50 14.44
C SER A 68 0.37 5.99 14.26
N PRO A 69 0.40 6.79 15.32
CA PRO A 69 0.18 8.24 15.21
C PRO A 69 1.15 8.94 14.24
N SER A 70 2.40 8.49 14.17
CA SER A 70 3.41 9.05 13.25
C SER A 70 3.07 8.75 11.79
N VAL A 71 2.72 7.50 11.47
CA VAL A 71 2.27 7.08 10.13
C VAL A 71 1.00 7.82 9.72
N THR A 72 0.03 7.91 10.64
CA THR A 72 -1.22 8.65 10.41
C THR A 72 -0.94 10.11 10.05
N ARG A 73 0.00 10.75 10.76
CA ARG A 73 0.40 12.13 10.48
C ARG A 73 0.99 12.29 9.07
N ARG A 74 1.94 11.44 8.69
CA ARG A 74 2.59 11.45 7.36
C ARG A 74 1.57 11.31 6.23
N VAL A 75 0.61 10.39 6.39
CA VAL A 75 -0.46 10.17 5.41
C VAL A 75 -1.34 11.41 5.29
N LEU A 76 -1.75 12.00 6.42
CA LEU A 76 -2.55 13.22 6.41
C LEU A 76 -1.80 14.42 5.81
N GLU A 77 -0.50 14.54 6.05
CA GLU A 77 0.36 15.56 5.44
C GLU A 77 0.42 15.38 3.92
N ARG A 78 0.66 14.16 3.44
CA ARG A 78 0.65 13.84 2.00
C ARG A 78 -0.70 14.07 1.33
N MET A 79 -1.82 13.79 2.02
CA MET A 79 -3.16 14.10 1.52
C MET A 79 -3.39 15.61 1.34
N ARG A 80 -2.80 16.44 2.21
CA ARG A 80 -2.92 17.91 2.12
C ARG A 80 -2.04 18.50 1.00
N GLU A 81 -0.87 17.92 0.77
CA GLU A 81 0.03 18.33 -0.32
C GLU A 81 -0.52 17.98 -1.72
N GLY A 82 -1.41 16.99 -1.78
CA GLY A 82 -1.96 16.49 -3.04
C GLY A 82 -0.99 15.57 -3.78
N PRO A 83 -1.44 14.94 -4.88
CA PRO A 83 -0.60 14.04 -5.65
C PRO A 83 0.61 14.80 -6.21
N LYS A 84 1.83 14.33 -5.87
CA LYS A 84 3.05 14.79 -6.52
C LYS A 84 2.94 14.45 -8.00
N THR A 85 2.68 15.46 -8.83
CA THR A 85 2.66 15.28 -10.28
C THR A 85 4.11 15.03 -10.69
N ASP A 86 4.37 13.89 -11.34
CA ASP A 86 5.68 13.63 -11.92
C ASP A 86 6.05 14.82 -12.83
N PRO A 87 7.21 15.47 -12.64
CA PRO A 87 7.62 16.59 -13.48
C PRO A 87 7.62 16.23 -14.98
N ALA A 88 7.84 14.97 -15.34
CA ALA A 88 7.70 14.48 -16.71
C ALA A 88 6.25 14.47 -17.19
N LEU A 89 5.27 14.23 -16.32
CA LEU A 89 3.83 14.38 -16.63
C LEU A 89 3.37 15.84 -16.54
N ALA A 90 4.05 16.68 -15.75
CA ALA A 90 3.75 18.10 -15.64
C ALA A 90 4.10 18.88 -16.92
N SER A 91 5.12 18.43 -17.67
CA SER A 91 5.51 19.03 -18.96
C SER A 91 4.69 18.56 -20.16
N LEU A 92 3.89 17.48 -20.03
CA LEU A 92 3.04 16.98 -21.11
C LEU A 92 1.85 17.92 -21.37
N SER A 93 1.50 18.11 -22.63
CA SER A 93 0.23 18.73 -23.01
C SER A 93 -0.95 17.87 -22.54
N ALA A 94 -2.14 18.46 -22.38
CA ALA A 94 -3.34 17.75 -21.92
C ALA A 94 -3.65 16.48 -22.76
N ARG A 95 -3.29 16.50 -24.05
CA ARG A 95 -3.50 15.38 -24.97
C ARG A 95 -2.52 14.22 -24.75
N GLU A 96 -1.28 14.54 -24.38
CA GLU A 96 -0.23 13.55 -24.08
C GLU A 96 -0.48 12.87 -22.73
N ARG A 97 -0.99 13.60 -21.73
CA ARG A 97 -1.46 13.02 -20.46
C ARG A 97 -2.58 12.00 -20.67
N ALA A 98 -3.57 12.33 -21.50
CA ALA A 98 -4.67 11.42 -21.81
C ALA A 98 -4.19 10.14 -22.51
N ARG A 99 -3.16 10.21 -23.35
CA ARG A 99 -2.55 9.03 -23.98
C ARG A 99 -1.76 8.19 -22.98
N ALA A 100 -0.98 8.82 -22.08
CA ALA A 100 -0.24 8.10 -21.05
C ALA A 100 -1.16 7.35 -20.07
N ALA A 101 -2.28 7.96 -19.67
CA ALA A 101 -3.30 7.31 -18.84
C ALA A 101 -4.01 6.13 -19.55
N ALA A 102 -4.01 6.13 -20.88
CA ALA A 102 -4.66 5.10 -21.70
C ALA A 102 -3.72 3.95 -22.11
N VAL A 103 -2.41 4.01 -21.79
CA VAL A 103 -1.52 2.86 -21.99
C VAL A 103 -1.82 1.84 -20.89
N PRO A 104 -2.35 0.65 -21.20
CA PRO A 104 -2.53 -0.38 -20.20
C PRO A 104 -1.15 -0.76 -19.67
N LEU A 105 -0.93 -0.54 -18.37
CA LEU A 105 0.18 -1.13 -17.64
C LEU A 105 0.01 -2.64 -17.81
N SER A 106 0.87 -3.28 -18.61
CA SER A 106 0.80 -4.73 -18.79
C SER A 106 0.90 -5.36 -17.40
N PRO A 107 0.00 -6.26 -17.01
CA PRO A 107 0.12 -6.95 -15.74
C PRO A 107 1.38 -7.80 -15.82
N ARG A 108 2.44 -7.37 -15.13
CA ARG A 108 3.63 -8.19 -14.97
C ARG A 108 3.20 -9.30 -14.02
N ALA A 109 2.69 -10.38 -14.61
CA ALA A 109 2.06 -11.50 -13.95
C ALA A 109 2.77 -11.85 -12.64
N SER A 110 2.02 -11.70 -11.55
CA SER A 110 2.32 -12.23 -10.24
C SER A 110 2.60 -13.72 -10.39
N ARG A 111 3.89 -14.09 -10.33
CA ARG A 111 4.28 -15.49 -10.25
C ARG A 111 3.70 -16.06 -8.95
N PRO A 112 2.93 -17.15 -8.99
CA PRO A 112 2.39 -17.76 -7.78
C PRO A 112 3.54 -18.17 -6.85
N TRP A 113 3.35 -17.91 -5.55
CA TRP A 113 4.27 -18.32 -4.50
C TRP A 113 4.47 -19.85 -4.55
N PRO A 114 5.72 -20.37 -4.60
CA PRO A 114 5.94 -21.81 -4.58
C PRO A 114 5.49 -22.34 -3.22
N ARG A 115 4.39 -23.11 -3.19
CA ARG A 115 4.02 -23.90 -2.02
C ARG A 115 5.12 -24.93 -1.80
N ARG A 116 5.97 -24.75 -0.78
CA ARG A 116 6.78 -25.85 -0.27
C ARG A 116 5.84 -26.80 0.45
N ALA A 117 5.62 -27.96 -0.14
CA ALA A 117 5.12 -29.14 0.54
C ALA A 117 6.27 -29.78 1.31
N GLY A 118 6.02 -30.23 2.55
CA GLY A 118 6.96 -30.97 3.39
C GLY A 118 7.20 -30.29 4.72
#